data_AF-A0A316GRP7-F1
#
_entry.id   AF-A0A316GRP7-F1
#
_cell.length_a   1.000
_cell.length_b   1.000
_cell.length_c   1.000
_cell.angle_alpha   90.00
_cell.angle_beta   90.00
_cell.angle_gamma   90.00
#
_symmetry.space_group_name_H-M   'P 1'
#
loop_
_entity.id
_entity.type
_entity.pdbx_description
1 polymer ?
#
loop_
_entity_poly.entity_id
_entity_poly.type
_entity_poly.pdbx_seq_one_letter_code
_entity_poly.pdbx_strand_id
1 'polypeptide(L)'
;MLIEIRDDVIWAKHLRANPALYNTVLNLAPEETINLSVDGIFGKWAKMRTGADGRSTLGLKPVGAMATVWQRLQERRGEKVHVHWPDNEDDAWLRLADMTFEEWYSAEDEEAFGDLQPL
;
A
#
# COMPACT_ATOMS: atom_id res chain seq x y z
N MET A 1 5.80 -9.63 -5.83
CA MET A 1 6.17 -10.73 -4.88
C MET A 1 4.99 -11.02 -3.97
N LEU A 2 4.91 -12.20 -3.32
CA LEU A 2 3.81 -12.56 -2.43
C LEU A 2 4.19 -12.38 -0.95
N ILE A 3 3.33 -11.73 -0.17
CA ILE A 3 3.45 -11.67 1.30
C ILE A 3 2.14 -12.11 1.94
N GLU A 4 2.19 -12.64 3.16
CA GLU A 4 0.99 -13.01 3.92
C GLU A 4 0.50 -11.83 4.76
N ILE A 5 -0.82 -11.61 4.79
CA ILE A 5 -1.47 -10.62 5.65
C ILE A 5 -1.52 -11.18 7.08
N ARG A 6 -0.51 -10.84 7.89
CA ARG A 6 -0.42 -11.29 9.30
C ARG A 6 -0.61 -10.17 10.32
N ASP A 7 -0.17 -8.97 9.96
CA ASP A 7 0.02 -7.85 10.86
C ASP A 7 -0.55 -6.57 10.25
N ASP A 8 -0.77 -5.58 11.10
CA ASP A 8 -1.16 -4.22 10.72
C ASP A 8 -0.06 -3.49 9.92
N VAL A 9 1.14 -4.06 9.87
CA VAL A 9 2.31 -3.52 9.18
C VAL A 9 2.97 -4.58 8.32
N ILE A 10 3.64 -4.14 7.26
CA ILE A 10 4.47 -5.03 6.45
C ILE A 10 5.88 -5.05 7.05
N TRP A 11 6.29 -6.21 7.57
CA TRP A 11 7.66 -6.39 8.06
C TRP A 11 8.65 -6.56 6.92
N ALA A 12 9.78 -5.85 6.96
CA ALA A 12 10.82 -5.90 5.93
C ALA A 12 11.37 -7.32 5.69
N LYS A 13 11.31 -8.20 6.69
CA LYS A 13 11.68 -9.63 6.54
C LYS A 13 10.88 -10.34 5.44
N HIS A 14 9.65 -9.92 5.17
CA HIS A 14 8.81 -10.46 4.09
C HIS A 14 9.20 -9.92 2.70
N LEU A 15 9.94 -8.82 2.65
CA LEU A 15 10.39 -8.19 1.42
C LEU A 15 11.71 -8.76 0.90
N ARG A 16 12.34 -9.71 1.62
CA ARG A 16 13.65 -10.30 1.27
C ARG A 16 13.68 -10.98 -0.11
N ALA A 17 12.51 -11.37 -0.64
CA ALA A 17 12.39 -11.91 -2.00
C ALA A 17 12.67 -10.87 -3.10
N ASN A 18 12.59 -9.56 -2.77
CA ASN A 18 13.02 -8.47 -3.63
C ASN A 18 14.17 -7.72 -2.93
N PRO A 19 15.44 -8.04 -3.21
CA PRO A 19 16.58 -7.48 -2.50
C PRO A 19 16.74 -5.96 -2.69
N ALA A 20 16.34 -5.43 -3.86
CA ALA A 20 16.39 -3.99 -4.13
C ALA A 20 15.41 -3.24 -3.22
N LEU A 21 14.13 -3.66 -3.21
CA LEU A 21 13.13 -3.11 -2.30
C LEU A 21 13.54 -3.25 -0.83
N TYR A 22 14.04 -4.42 -0.45
CA TYR A 22 14.50 -4.68 0.91
C TYR A 22 15.58 -3.67 1.32
N ASN A 23 16.61 -3.48 0.48
CA ASN A 23 17.66 -2.51 0.73
C ASN A 23 17.13 -1.06 0.76
N THR A 24 16.19 -0.69 -0.11
CA THR A 24 15.54 0.62 -0.07
C THR A 24 14.89 0.85 1.29
N VAL A 25 14.09 -0.09 1.77
CA VAL A 25 13.40 0.00 3.08
C VAL A 25 14.39 0.07 4.24
N LEU A 26 15.53 -0.63 4.15
CA LEU A 26 16.60 -0.54 5.16
C LEU A 26 17.20 0.88 5.23
N ASN A 27 17.35 1.55 4.09
CA ASN A 27 17.97 2.87 3.98
C ASN A 27 17.00 4.05 4.21
N LEU A 28 15.69 3.83 4.13
CA LEU A 28 14.69 4.87 4.44
C LEU A 28 14.94 5.50 5.83
N ALA A 29 14.79 6.80 5.94
CA ALA A 29 14.75 7.47 7.24
C ALA A 29 13.49 7.04 8.04
N PRO A 30 13.48 7.14 9.38
CA PRO A 30 12.25 6.90 10.14
C PRO A 30 11.16 7.87 9.67
N GLU A 31 9.94 7.35 9.50
CA GLU A 31 8.76 8.06 9.00
C GLU A 31 8.82 8.48 7.52
N GLU A 32 9.93 8.19 6.84
CA GLU A 32 10.05 8.39 5.41
C GLU A 32 9.12 7.43 4.66
N THR A 33 8.60 7.90 3.53
CA THR A 33 7.55 7.21 2.79
C THR A 33 8.08 6.57 1.51
N ILE A 34 7.48 5.44 1.15
CA ILE A 34 7.70 4.70 -0.09
C ILE A 34 6.34 4.33 -0.69
N ASN A 35 6.25 4.30 -2.02
CA ASN A 35 5.05 3.83 -2.70
C ASN A 35 5.18 2.34 -2.99
N LEU A 36 4.13 1.59 -2.67
CA LEU A 36 4.00 0.17 -3.01
C LEU A 36 2.61 -0.07 -3.57
N SER A 37 2.48 -1.03 -4.48
CA SER A 37 1.19 -1.58 -4.83
C SER A 37 0.95 -2.89 -4.06
N VAL A 38 -0.28 -3.06 -3.58
CA VAL A 38 -0.77 -4.30 -2.94
C VAL A 38 -1.99 -4.76 -3.73
N ASP A 39 -1.88 -5.92 -4.35
CA ASP A 39 -2.91 -6.52 -5.20
C ASP A 39 -3.41 -5.55 -6.29
N GLY A 40 -2.48 -4.75 -6.83
CA GLY A 40 -2.77 -3.71 -7.84
C GLY A 40 -3.19 -2.35 -7.27
N ILE A 41 -3.48 -2.26 -5.97
CA ILE A 41 -3.85 -0.99 -5.32
C ILE A 41 -2.58 -0.26 -4.89
N PHE A 42 -2.31 0.89 -5.50
CA PHE A 42 -1.17 1.73 -5.16
C PHE A 42 -1.42 2.53 -3.88
N GLY A 43 -0.36 2.71 -3.09
CA GLY A 43 -0.44 3.58 -1.94
C GLY A 43 0.88 3.82 -1.25
N LYS A 44 0.83 4.76 -0.31
CA LYS A 44 1.98 5.21 0.46
C LYS A 44 2.15 4.37 1.71
N TRP A 45 3.41 4.11 2.03
CA TRP A 45 3.84 3.35 3.19
C TRP A 45 4.95 4.12 3.90
N ALA A 46 4.89 4.26 5.21
CA ALA A 46 5.93 4.93 5.98
C ALA A 46 6.76 3.93 6.79
N LYS A 47 8.08 4.13 6.84
CA LYS A 47 8.94 3.38 7.76
C LYS A 47 8.60 3.75 9.20
N MET A 48 8.42 2.75 10.04
CA MET A 48 8.17 2.99 11.46
C MET A 48 9.41 3.57 12.13
N ARG A 49 9.22 4.62 12.96
CA ARG A 49 10.26 5.17 13.84
C ARG A 49 10.64 4.16 14.93
N THR A 50 9.63 3.58 15.55
CA THR A 50 9.73 2.64 16.67
C THR A 50 8.57 1.65 16.62
N GLY A 51 8.81 0.41 17.02
CA GLY A 51 7.76 -0.59 17.25
C GLY A 51 7.05 -0.33 18.58
N ALA A 52 6.01 -1.09 18.87
CA ALA A 52 5.26 -1.00 20.12
C ALA A 52 6.14 -1.17 21.38
N ASP A 53 7.25 -1.92 21.27
CA ASP A 53 8.24 -2.16 22.34
C ASP A 53 9.32 -1.06 22.44
N GLY A 54 9.24 0.01 21.64
CA GLY A 54 10.25 1.09 21.61
C GLY A 54 11.54 0.74 20.86
N ARG A 55 11.68 -0.47 20.32
CA ARG A 55 12.80 -0.85 19.44
C ARG A 55 12.60 -0.29 18.04
N SER A 56 13.69 0.12 17.38
CA SER A 56 13.67 0.41 15.94
C SER A 56 13.22 -0.82 15.18
N THR A 57 12.02 -0.77 14.60
CA THR A 57 11.44 -1.88 13.85
C THR A 57 11.53 -1.60 12.35
N LEU A 58 11.97 -2.62 11.62
CA LEU A 58 11.93 -2.63 10.16
C LEU A 58 10.51 -2.98 9.68
N GLY A 59 9.56 -2.11 10.00
CA GLY A 59 8.16 -2.22 9.60
C GLY A 59 7.75 -1.04 8.73
N LEU A 60 6.91 -1.32 7.74
CA LEU A 60 6.22 -0.32 6.93
C LEU A 60 4.76 -0.26 7.36
N LYS A 61 4.31 0.91 7.79
CA LYS A 61 2.89 1.16 8.08
C LYS A 61 2.22 1.81 6.87
N PRO A 62 0.98 1.43 6.53
CA PRO A 62 0.25 2.12 5.47
C PRO A 62 -0.09 3.56 5.93
N VAL A 63 -0.09 4.51 5.01
CA VAL A 63 -0.45 5.91 5.31
C VAL A 63 -1.47 6.45 4.30
N GLY A 64 -2.28 7.42 4.72
CA GLY A 64 -3.35 7.99 3.90
C GLY A 64 -4.42 6.95 3.56
N ALA A 65 -4.96 6.98 2.34
CA ALA A 65 -6.00 6.07 1.86
C ALA A 65 -5.60 4.58 1.95
N MET A 66 -4.30 4.29 1.82
CA MET A 66 -3.78 2.92 1.94
C MET A 66 -3.98 2.33 3.33
N ALA A 67 -4.12 3.14 4.39
CA ALA A 67 -4.42 2.63 5.73
C ALA A 67 -5.79 1.96 5.78
N THR A 68 -6.79 2.57 5.14
CA THR A 68 -8.15 2.02 5.02
C THR A 68 -8.17 0.78 4.14
N VAL A 69 -7.46 0.81 3.00
CA VAL A 69 -7.33 -0.35 2.10
C VAL A 69 -6.69 -1.53 2.84
N TRP A 70 -5.55 -1.28 3.50
CA TRP A 70 -4.87 -2.32 4.25
C TRP A 70 -5.76 -2.88 5.37
N GLN A 71 -6.47 -2.03 6.12
CA GLN A 71 -7.41 -2.47 7.14
C GLN A 71 -8.49 -3.42 6.58
N ARG A 72 -9.06 -3.14 5.42
CA ARG A 72 -10.01 -4.05 4.75
C ARG A 72 -9.33 -5.36 4.33
N LEU A 73 -8.11 -5.29 3.80
CA LEU A 73 -7.33 -6.49 3.49
C LEU A 73 -7.07 -7.34 4.74
N GLN A 74 -7.00 -6.75 5.93
CA GLN A 74 -6.86 -7.51 7.18
C GLN A 74 -8.06 -8.38 7.54
N GLU A 75 -9.24 -8.17 6.94
CA GLU A 75 -10.38 -9.11 7.09
C GLU A 75 -10.05 -10.49 6.50
N ARG A 76 -9.06 -10.52 5.58
CA ARG A 76 -8.53 -11.70 4.91
C ARG A 76 -7.21 -12.18 5.53
N ARG A 77 -6.98 -11.92 6.82
CA ARG A 77 -5.76 -12.35 7.54
C ARG A 77 -5.48 -13.85 7.32
N GLY A 78 -4.23 -14.18 7.02
CA GLY A 78 -3.77 -15.51 6.63
C GLY A 78 -3.73 -15.75 5.11
N GLU A 79 -4.37 -14.90 4.30
CA GLU A 79 -4.20 -14.93 2.85
C GLU A 79 -2.90 -14.25 2.39
N LYS A 80 -2.51 -14.52 1.14
CA LYS A 80 -1.34 -13.89 0.51
C LYS A 80 -1.78 -12.83 -0.49
N VAL A 81 -1.06 -11.71 -0.50
CA VAL A 81 -1.26 -10.59 -1.44
C VAL A 81 -0.02 -10.34 -2.26
N HIS A 82 -0.22 -9.85 -3.48
CA HIS A 82 0.88 -9.44 -4.34
C HIS A 82 1.35 -8.04 -3.99
N VAL A 83 2.60 -7.91 -3.55
CA VAL A 83 3.27 -6.62 -3.37
C VAL A 83 4.17 -6.33 -4.56
N HIS A 84 4.00 -5.14 -5.14
CA HIS A 84 4.85 -4.62 -6.20
C HIS A 84 5.51 -3.31 -5.75
N TRP A 85 6.80 -3.17 -6.06
CA TRP A 85 7.50 -1.91 -5.89
C TRP A 85 7.72 -1.32 -7.29
N PRO A 86 7.14 -0.15 -7.61
CA PRO A 86 7.47 0.55 -8.84
C PRO A 86 8.91 1.06 -8.70
N ASP A 87 9.85 0.29 -9.23
CA ASP A 87 11.30 0.52 -9.13
C ASP A 87 11.80 1.62 -10.07
N ASN A 88 10.94 2.33 -10.82
CA ASN A 88 11.42 3.17 -11.91
C ASN A 88 10.75 4.56 -12.05
N GLU A 89 11.56 5.52 -12.49
CA GLU A 89 11.21 6.90 -12.86
C GLU A 89 10.25 6.99 -14.06
N ASP A 90 9.95 5.86 -14.73
CA ASP A 90 8.92 5.73 -15.79
C ASP A 90 7.47 6.01 -15.31
N ASP A 91 7.26 6.07 -14.00
CA ASP A 91 5.96 6.32 -13.34
C ASP A 91 5.60 7.82 -13.24
N ALA A 92 6.17 8.71 -14.07
CA ALA A 92 5.67 10.08 -14.20
C ALA A 92 4.17 10.10 -14.61
N TRP A 93 3.76 9.12 -15.43
CA TRP A 93 2.36 8.86 -15.77
C TRP A 93 1.52 8.35 -14.58
N LEU A 94 2.12 7.64 -13.63
CA LEU A 94 1.42 7.13 -12.44
C LEU A 94 1.26 8.18 -11.34
N ARG A 95 2.18 9.16 -11.24
CA ARG A 95 1.93 10.36 -10.43
C ARG A 95 0.78 11.21 -10.98
N LEU A 96 0.63 11.26 -12.31
CA LEU A 96 -0.52 11.92 -12.97
C LEU A 96 -1.83 11.17 -12.72
N ALA A 97 -1.80 9.82 -12.67
CA ALA A 97 -2.98 9.01 -12.37
C ALA A 97 -3.49 9.23 -10.92
N ASP A 98 -2.58 9.36 -9.94
CA ASP A 98 -2.91 9.69 -8.53
C ASP A 98 -3.72 11.00 -8.44
N MET A 99 -3.41 12.00 -9.28
CA MET A 99 -4.17 13.26 -9.35
C MET A 99 -5.56 13.09 -10.00
N THR A 100 -5.72 12.19 -10.97
CA THR A 100 -7.03 11.93 -11.63
C THR A 100 -7.94 10.98 -10.85
N PHE A 101 -7.40 10.17 -9.94
CA PHE A 101 -8.20 9.29 -9.09
C PHE A 101 -8.85 10.01 -7.89
N GLU A 102 -8.39 11.22 -7.54
CA GLU A 102 -9.10 12.11 -6.60
C GLU A 102 -10.51 12.48 -7.13
N GLU A 103 -10.72 12.48 -8.45
CA GLU A 103 -12.03 12.78 -9.05
C GLU A 103 -12.98 11.57 -9.04
N TRP A 104 -12.46 10.33 -9.08
CA TRP A 104 -13.26 9.09 -9.04
C TRP A 104 -13.68 8.65 -7.63
N TYR A 105 -13.10 9.25 -6.59
CA TYR A 105 -13.50 9.05 -5.19
C TYR A 105 -14.25 10.25 -4.59
N SER A 106 -14.57 11.26 -5.40
CA SER A 106 -15.54 12.27 -5.01
C SER A 106 -16.90 11.61 -4.81
N ALA A 107 -17.57 11.95 -3.70
CA ALA A 107 -18.85 11.40 -3.26
C ALA A 107 -20.05 11.78 -4.16
N GLU A 108 -19.83 12.00 -5.45
CA GLU A 108 -20.81 12.48 -6.42
C GLU A 108 -21.17 11.44 -7.51
N ASP A 109 -20.60 10.23 -7.48
CA ASP A 109 -20.91 9.15 -8.44
C ASP A 109 -21.75 8.00 -7.84
N GLU A 110 -22.59 8.29 -6.84
CA GLU A 110 -23.58 7.34 -6.32
C GLU A 110 -24.94 7.37 -7.08
N GLU A 111 -25.09 8.24 -8.10
CA GLU A 111 -26.38 8.43 -8.80
C GLU A 111 -26.50 7.73 -10.18
N ALA A 112 -25.50 6.96 -10.62
CA ALA A 112 -25.50 6.37 -11.98
C ALA A 112 -25.77 4.85 -12.08
N PHE A 113 -26.12 4.18 -10.97
CA PHE A 113 -26.45 2.73 -10.98
C PHE A 113 -27.90 2.39 -10.58
N GLY A 114 -28.82 3.37 -10.69
CA GLY A 114 -30.23 3.19 -10.35
C GLY A 114 -31.13 2.59 -11.44
N ASP A 115 -30.70 2.56 -12.71
CA ASP A 115 -31.59 2.25 -13.85
C ASP A 115 -31.15 1.04 -14.70
N LEU A 116 -30.80 -0.06 -14.04
CA LEU A 116 -30.74 -1.38 -14.72
C LEU A 116 -31.66 -2.36 -14.01
N GLN A 117 -32.96 -2.13 -14.13
CA GLN A 117 -33.93 -3.22 -13.96
C GLN A 117 -33.95 -4.05 -15.26
N PRO A 118 -33.74 -5.38 -15.19
CA PRO A 118 -33.92 -6.23 -16.36
C PRO A 118 -35.41 -6.27 -16.75
N LEU A 119 -35.69 -6.05 -18.04
CA LEU A 119 -36.99 -6.29 -18.69
C LEU A 119 -37.37 -7.77 -18.68
#